data_AF-A0AAE4TQ60-F1
#
_entry.id   AF-A0AAE4TQ60-F1
#
_cell.length_a   1.000
_cell.length_b   1.000
_cell.length_c   1.000
_cell.angle_alpha   90.00
_cell.angle_beta   90.00
_cell.angle_gamma   90.00
#
_symmetry.space_group_name_H-M   'P 1'
#
loop_
_entity.id
_entity.type
_entity.pdbx_description
1 polymer ?
#
loop_
_entity_poly.entity_id
_entity_poly.type
_entity_poly.pdbx_seq_one_letter_code
_entity_poly.pdbx_strand_id
1 'polypeptide(L)'
;MSILPLSVRLSVLISLLIIVFPSSASVVMTNTRVIYPSDAKERSVQLRNNDSFPNVVQVWTDINNSESTPENADGPFLALPAIFRIEPNRGQLFRLIYSGDNLPKDRESLFYLNFLQIPPISKDNAGENQMLVMLKNRVKIFYRPVEIKSNPESIGREISFNVKQINGGVEVDINNKSPFYASFVDVKLISGNQELKIPVDMVEPKWNKLVKVHNQQFVSIHPMKVKFTIVNDFGGFIKYEYEIK
;
A
#
# COMPACT_ATOMS: atom_id res chain seq x y z
N MET A 1 30.77 -43.22 -2.87
CA MET A 1 30.25 -41.87 -3.25
C MET A 1 31.43 -40.92 -3.33
N SER A 2 31.91 -40.61 -4.53
CA SER A 2 33.03 -39.68 -4.72
C SER A 2 32.57 -38.25 -4.43
N ILE A 3 33.22 -37.61 -3.47
CA ILE A 3 33.01 -36.21 -3.11
C ILE A 3 33.64 -35.37 -4.21
N LEU A 4 32.82 -34.67 -5.01
CA LEU A 4 33.31 -33.73 -6.03
C LEU A 4 34.31 -32.73 -5.43
N PRO A 5 35.37 -32.35 -6.16
CA PRO A 5 36.41 -31.45 -5.65
C PRO A 5 35.84 -30.08 -5.28
N LEU A 6 36.47 -29.42 -4.30
CA LEU A 6 36.02 -28.14 -3.73
C LEU A 6 35.85 -27.06 -4.82
N SER A 7 36.71 -27.06 -5.84
CA SER A 7 36.62 -26.17 -6.99
C SER A 7 35.35 -26.37 -7.81
N VAL A 8 34.93 -27.62 -8.02
CA VAL A 8 33.68 -27.94 -8.76
C VAL A 8 32.46 -27.53 -7.95
N ARG A 9 32.50 -27.74 -6.62
CA ARG A 9 31.42 -27.28 -5.72
C ARG A 9 31.29 -25.76 -5.70
N LEU A 10 32.41 -25.04 -5.69
CA LEU A 10 32.44 -23.58 -5.73
C LEU A 10 31.92 -23.06 -7.07
N SER A 11 32.30 -23.68 -8.19
CA SER A 11 31.79 -23.33 -9.52
C SER A 11 30.28 -23.58 -9.67
N VAL A 12 29.77 -24.69 -9.11
CA VAL A 12 28.32 -24.97 -9.09
C VAL A 12 27.56 -23.95 -8.23
N LEU A 13 28.10 -23.56 -7.07
CA LEU A 13 27.51 -22.55 -6.20
C LEU A 13 27.48 -21.16 -6.86
N ILE A 14 28.56 -20.77 -7.55
CA ILE A 14 28.64 -19.51 -8.32
C ILE A 14 27.66 -19.53 -9.50
N SER A 15 27.51 -20.66 -10.19
CA SER A 15 26.55 -20.82 -11.29
C SER A 15 25.09 -20.69 -10.80
N LEU A 16 24.75 -21.27 -9.64
CA LEU A 16 23.43 -21.10 -9.04
C LEU A 16 23.13 -19.67 -8.57
N LEU A 17 24.14 -18.89 -8.18
CA LEU A 17 23.99 -17.49 -7.75
C LEU A 17 23.72 -16.51 -8.90
N ILE A 18 23.97 -16.92 -10.16
CA ILE A 18 23.81 -16.05 -11.35
C ILE A 18 22.39 -16.12 -11.94
N ILE A 19 21.55 -17.07 -11.52
CA ILE A 19 20.16 -17.17 -11.96
C ILE A 19 19.28 -16.21 -11.14
N VAL A 20 19.45 -14.91 -11.36
CA VAL A 20 18.52 -13.90 -10.88
C VAL A 20 17.64 -13.51 -12.05
N PHE A 21 16.43 -14.07 -12.10
CA PHE A 21 15.44 -13.60 -13.07
C PHE A 21 15.05 -12.16 -12.71
N PRO A 22 15.13 -11.20 -13.64
CA PRO A 22 14.58 -9.88 -13.39
C PRO A 22 13.07 -10.04 -13.16
N SER A 23 12.59 -9.56 -12.02
CA SER A 23 11.16 -9.39 -11.78
C SER A 23 10.70 -8.20 -12.62
N SER A 24 10.08 -8.48 -13.76
CA SER A 24 9.52 -7.44 -14.62
C SER A 24 8.12 -7.10 -14.12
N ALA A 25 7.97 -5.90 -13.55
CA ALA A 25 6.66 -5.29 -13.35
C ALA A 25 6.18 -4.72 -14.68
N SER A 26 4.95 -5.03 -15.08
CA SER A 26 4.38 -4.67 -16.38
C SER A 26 3.91 -3.21 -16.42
N VAL A 27 2.69 -2.92 -15.94
CA VAL A 27 2.19 -1.56 -15.79
C VAL A 27 2.32 -1.09 -14.34
N VAL A 28 3.04 0.01 -14.14
CA VAL A 28 3.31 0.59 -12.82
C VAL A 28 2.83 2.03 -12.71
N MET A 29 2.40 2.43 -11.52
CA MET A 29 2.12 3.84 -11.19
C MET A 29 3.39 4.47 -10.59
N THR A 30 3.69 5.72 -10.96
CA THR A 30 4.91 6.41 -10.48
C THR A 30 4.94 6.59 -8.97
N ASN A 31 3.77 6.84 -8.36
CA ASN A 31 3.61 6.94 -6.90
C ASN A 31 2.89 5.70 -6.37
N THR A 32 2.87 5.49 -5.05
CA THR A 32 2.16 4.37 -4.40
C THR A 32 0.82 4.78 -3.77
N ARG A 33 0.45 6.06 -3.91
CA ARG A 33 -0.80 6.66 -3.43
C ARG A 33 -1.09 7.95 -4.18
N VAL A 34 -2.34 8.37 -4.15
CA VAL A 34 -2.79 9.66 -4.70
C VAL A 34 -3.22 10.54 -3.54
N ILE A 35 -2.61 11.72 -3.42
CA ILE A 35 -3.10 12.80 -2.54
C ILE A 35 -3.91 13.77 -3.39
N TYR A 36 -5.21 13.88 -3.12
CA TYR A 36 -6.13 14.74 -3.84
C TYR A 36 -6.56 15.91 -2.94
N PRO A 37 -6.01 17.13 -3.12
CA PRO A 37 -6.46 18.31 -2.40
C PRO A 37 -7.91 18.66 -2.74
N SER A 38 -8.69 19.09 -1.77
CA SER A 38 -10.12 19.39 -1.96
C SER A 38 -10.39 20.58 -2.89
N ASP A 39 -9.43 21.49 -3.08
CA ASP A 39 -9.50 22.64 -3.97
C ASP A 39 -9.00 22.34 -5.39
N ALA A 40 -8.44 21.14 -5.62
CA ALA A 40 -7.98 20.73 -6.93
C ALA A 40 -9.16 20.37 -7.83
N LYS A 41 -9.24 21.01 -9.00
CA LYS A 41 -10.21 20.67 -10.05
C LYS A 41 -9.97 19.26 -10.62
N GLU A 42 -8.71 18.89 -10.76
CA GLU A 42 -8.27 17.59 -11.25
C GLU A 42 -6.87 17.25 -10.72
N ARG A 43 -6.52 15.96 -10.73
CA ARG A 43 -5.17 15.44 -10.47
C ARG A 43 -4.74 14.51 -11.57
N SER A 44 -3.58 14.76 -12.16
CA SER A 44 -2.97 13.85 -13.13
C SER A 44 -2.28 12.68 -12.44
N VAL A 45 -2.54 11.47 -12.93
CA VAL A 45 -1.88 10.23 -12.50
C VAL A 45 -1.15 9.64 -13.71
N GLN A 46 0.11 9.22 -13.49
CA GLN A 46 0.93 8.64 -14.53
C GLN A 46 1.08 7.13 -14.32
N LEU A 47 0.80 6.38 -15.38
CA LEU A 47 1.15 4.97 -15.49
C LEU A 47 2.27 4.80 -16.52
N ARG A 48 3.11 3.80 -16.32
CA ARG A 48 4.18 3.42 -17.24
C ARG A 48 4.10 1.94 -17.55
N ASN A 49 4.11 1.60 -18.82
CA ASN A 49 4.27 0.23 -19.29
C ASN A 49 5.76 -0.06 -19.47
N ASN A 50 6.30 -0.97 -18.67
CA ASN A 50 7.69 -1.44 -18.75
C ASN A 50 7.82 -2.74 -19.57
N ASP A 51 6.71 -3.28 -20.10
CA ASP A 51 6.78 -4.42 -20.99
C ASP A 51 7.34 -4.04 -22.37
N SER A 52 7.80 -5.06 -23.08
CA SER A 52 8.18 -4.99 -24.49
C SER A 52 6.98 -5.04 -25.45
N PHE A 53 5.76 -5.20 -24.94
CA PHE A 53 4.51 -5.23 -25.70
C PHE A 53 3.50 -4.19 -25.17
N PRO A 54 2.54 -3.73 -26.00
CA PRO A 54 1.55 -2.75 -25.57
C PRO A 54 0.55 -3.36 -24.59
N ASN A 55 0.06 -2.57 -23.64
CA ASN A 55 -1.03 -2.98 -22.75
C ASN A 55 -2.24 -2.06 -22.94
N VAL A 56 -3.44 -2.63 -22.87
CA VAL A 56 -4.65 -1.84 -22.61
C VAL A 56 -4.80 -1.71 -21.10
N VAL A 57 -5.12 -0.52 -20.62
CA VAL A 57 -5.34 -0.25 -19.21
C VAL A 57 -6.74 0.30 -19.03
N GLN A 58 -7.46 -0.28 -18.07
CA GLN A 58 -8.75 0.20 -17.62
C GLN A 58 -8.63 0.72 -16.19
N VAL A 59 -9.19 1.89 -15.91
CA VAL A 59 -9.10 2.58 -14.62
C VAL A 59 -10.49 2.91 -14.07
N TRP A 60 -10.69 2.72 -12.77
CA TRP A 60 -11.94 3.05 -12.08
C TRP A 60 -11.67 3.30 -10.59
N THR A 61 -12.65 3.81 -9.85
CA THR A 61 -12.50 4.06 -8.41
C THR A 61 -13.59 3.39 -7.57
N ASP A 62 -13.27 3.07 -6.31
CA ASP A 62 -14.17 2.37 -5.38
C ASP A 62 -14.16 2.98 -3.97
N ILE A 63 -15.21 2.68 -3.21
CA ILE A 63 -15.34 2.96 -1.77
C ILE A 63 -15.08 1.69 -0.97
N ASN A 64 -13.80 1.40 -0.73
CA ASN A 64 -13.34 0.29 0.09
C ASN A 64 -13.85 -1.12 -0.32
N ASN A 65 -14.04 -1.36 -1.61
CA ASN A 65 -14.41 -2.65 -2.18
C ASN A 65 -13.24 -3.26 -2.99
N SER A 66 -12.54 -4.26 -2.44
CA SER A 66 -11.42 -4.94 -3.14
C SER A 66 -11.86 -5.69 -4.39
N GLU A 67 -13.11 -6.15 -4.43
CA GLU A 67 -13.71 -6.90 -5.53
C GLU A 67 -14.38 -5.99 -6.57
N SER A 68 -14.23 -4.67 -6.44
CA SER A 68 -14.81 -3.72 -7.40
C SER A 68 -14.33 -3.98 -8.82
N THR A 69 -15.24 -3.91 -9.77
CA THR A 69 -15.02 -3.98 -11.21
C THR A 69 -15.44 -2.64 -11.83
N PRO A 70 -15.06 -2.37 -13.10
CA PRO A 70 -15.52 -1.17 -13.80
C PRO A 70 -17.04 -0.99 -13.82
N GLU A 71 -17.81 -2.09 -13.82
CA GLU A 71 -19.27 -2.09 -13.92
C GLU A 71 -19.96 -1.77 -12.59
N ASN A 72 -19.32 -2.07 -11.46
CA ASN A 72 -19.86 -1.83 -10.12
C ASN A 72 -19.10 -0.76 -9.32
N ALA A 73 -18.24 0.00 -10.01
CA ALA A 73 -17.46 1.08 -9.44
C ALA A 73 -18.36 2.13 -8.78
N ASP A 74 -18.12 2.40 -7.50
CA ASP A 74 -18.92 3.29 -6.66
C ASP A 74 -18.14 4.51 -6.13
N GLY A 75 -16.86 4.63 -6.50
CA GLY A 75 -15.99 5.72 -6.06
C GLY A 75 -16.38 7.08 -6.68
N PRO A 76 -16.31 8.18 -5.91
CA PRO A 76 -16.70 9.53 -6.36
C PRO A 76 -15.60 10.23 -7.17
N PHE A 77 -14.84 9.47 -7.98
CA PHE A 77 -13.80 10.00 -8.84
C PHE A 77 -13.95 9.49 -10.27
N LEU A 78 -14.03 10.42 -11.21
CA LEU A 78 -13.98 10.14 -12.63
C LEU A 78 -12.52 10.05 -13.09
N ALA A 79 -12.19 8.98 -13.79
CA ALA A 79 -10.87 8.79 -14.40
C ALA A 79 -10.98 8.99 -15.93
N LEU A 80 -10.25 9.96 -16.47
CA LEU A 80 -10.35 10.36 -17.88
C LEU A 80 -8.98 10.34 -18.60
N PRO A 81 -8.81 9.54 -19.68
CA PRO A 81 -9.75 8.51 -20.15
C PRO A 81 -9.81 7.29 -19.20
N ALA A 82 -10.95 6.60 -19.16
CA ALA A 82 -11.15 5.42 -18.31
C ALA A 82 -10.56 4.14 -18.91
N ILE A 83 -10.32 4.11 -20.22
CA ILE A 83 -9.65 3.03 -20.93
C ILE A 83 -8.70 3.62 -21.98
N PHE A 84 -7.49 3.09 -22.05
CA PHE A 84 -6.46 3.57 -22.98
C PHE A 84 -5.39 2.52 -23.22
N ARG A 85 -4.66 2.65 -24.33
CA ARG A 85 -3.51 1.80 -24.66
C ARG A 85 -2.21 2.51 -24.29
N ILE A 86 -1.29 1.79 -23.66
CA ILE A 86 0.07 2.25 -23.39
C ILE A 86 1.05 1.41 -24.22
N GLU A 87 1.83 2.08 -25.06
CA GLU A 87 2.86 1.43 -25.88
C GLU A 87 4.02 0.86 -25.04
N PRO A 88 4.81 -0.08 -25.58
CA PRO A 88 5.99 -0.64 -24.92
C PRO A 88 6.94 0.45 -24.42
N ASN A 89 7.40 0.35 -23.17
CA ASN A 89 8.34 1.30 -22.57
C ASN A 89 7.87 2.78 -22.56
N ARG A 90 6.56 3.03 -22.64
CA ARG A 90 5.97 4.38 -22.63
C ARG A 90 5.14 4.64 -21.38
N GLY A 91 4.99 5.92 -21.06
CA GLY A 91 4.09 6.40 -20.02
C GLY A 91 2.83 7.01 -20.61
N GLN A 92 1.72 6.93 -19.87
CA GLN A 92 0.45 7.56 -20.19
C GLN A 92 -0.10 8.26 -18.94
N LEU A 93 -0.59 9.48 -19.13
CA LEU A 93 -1.29 10.24 -18.09
C LEU A 93 -2.80 10.07 -18.26
N PHE A 94 -3.51 10.01 -17.13
CA PHE A 94 -4.96 10.19 -17.06
C PHE A 94 -5.29 11.15 -15.92
N ARG A 95 -6.49 11.73 -15.97
CA ARG A 95 -6.95 12.72 -15.01
C ARG A 95 -7.95 12.10 -14.05
N LEU A 96 -7.75 12.30 -12.77
CA LEU A 96 -8.74 12.06 -11.73
C LEU A 96 -9.48 13.36 -11.43
N ILE A 97 -10.81 13.30 -11.41
CA ILE A 97 -11.68 14.42 -11.11
C ILE A 97 -12.64 13.97 -10.03
N TYR A 98 -12.64 14.66 -8.89
CA TYR A 98 -13.62 14.39 -7.85
C TYR A 98 -15.01 14.88 -8.27
N SER A 99 -16.02 14.02 -8.15
CA SER A 99 -17.40 14.30 -8.56
C SER A 99 -18.43 14.00 -7.45
N GLY A 100 -17.96 13.76 -6.22
CA GLY A 100 -18.84 13.60 -5.06
C GLY A 100 -19.16 14.94 -4.40
N ASP A 101 -20.05 14.89 -3.41
CA ASP A 101 -20.44 16.07 -2.63
C ASP A 101 -20.18 15.87 -1.14
N ASN A 102 -19.94 16.98 -0.44
CA ASN A 102 -20.01 17.09 1.03
C ASN A 102 -19.18 16.08 1.84
N LEU A 103 -17.87 16.03 1.59
CA LEU A 103 -16.94 15.33 2.49
C LEU A 103 -16.60 16.17 3.74
N PRO A 104 -16.22 15.51 4.86
CA PRO A 104 -15.70 16.20 6.03
C PRO A 104 -14.55 17.14 5.68
N LYS A 105 -14.60 18.36 6.20
CA LYS A 105 -13.55 19.38 6.01
C LYS A 105 -12.45 19.34 7.07
N ASP A 106 -12.67 18.58 8.13
CA ASP A 106 -11.81 18.54 9.31
C ASP A 106 -10.84 17.35 9.34
N ARG A 107 -10.93 16.44 8.35
CA ARG A 107 -10.14 15.21 8.25
C ARG A 107 -10.12 14.68 6.81
N GLU A 108 -9.14 13.83 6.50
CA GLU A 108 -9.09 13.12 5.22
C GLU A 108 -10.27 12.16 5.03
N SER A 109 -10.61 11.91 3.77
CA SER A 109 -11.47 10.81 3.34
C SER A 109 -10.68 9.85 2.44
N LEU A 110 -10.95 8.56 2.53
CA LEU A 110 -10.23 7.53 1.78
C LEU A 110 -11.10 6.90 0.71
N PHE A 111 -10.53 6.79 -0.49
CA PHE A 111 -11.07 6.07 -1.63
C PHE A 111 -9.97 5.23 -2.26
N TYR A 112 -10.29 4.46 -3.30
CA TYR A 112 -9.33 3.61 -3.96
C TYR A 112 -9.39 3.80 -5.49
N LEU A 113 -8.21 3.85 -6.11
CA LEU A 113 -7.99 3.78 -7.54
C LEU A 113 -7.66 2.35 -7.90
N ASN A 114 -8.38 1.78 -8.86
CA ASN A 114 -8.06 0.52 -9.48
C ASN A 114 -7.53 0.74 -10.89
N PHE A 115 -6.52 -0.02 -11.28
CA PHE A 115 -6.11 -0.12 -12.68
C PHE A 115 -5.82 -1.57 -13.05
N LEU A 116 -6.47 -2.04 -14.11
CA LEU A 116 -6.31 -3.37 -14.68
C LEU A 116 -5.46 -3.28 -15.94
N GLN A 117 -4.36 -4.02 -15.99
CA GLN A 117 -3.60 -4.19 -17.21
C GLN A 117 -4.13 -5.40 -18.00
N ILE A 118 -4.29 -5.22 -19.30
CA ILE A 118 -4.78 -6.22 -20.24
C ILE A 118 -3.70 -6.39 -21.33
N PRO A 119 -2.90 -7.46 -21.27
CA PRO A 119 -1.88 -7.75 -22.27
C PRO A 119 -2.51 -8.21 -23.60
N PRO A 120 -1.77 -8.13 -24.72
CA PRO A 120 -2.25 -8.57 -26.01
C PRO A 120 -2.23 -10.10 -26.07
N ILE A 121 -3.18 -10.66 -26.82
CA ILE A 121 -3.21 -12.10 -27.11
C ILE A 121 -2.33 -12.33 -28.34
N SER A 122 -1.30 -13.18 -28.21
CA SER A 122 -0.43 -13.53 -29.33
C SER A 122 -1.19 -14.37 -30.36
N LYS A 123 -1.22 -13.89 -31.60
CA LYS A 123 -1.74 -14.66 -32.74
C LYS A 123 -0.77 -15.73 -33.22
N ASP A 124 0.51 -15.62 -32.86
CA ASP A 124 1.56 -16.54 -33.32
C ASP A 124 1.46 -17.93 -32.66
N ASN A 125 0.86 -17.98 -31.47
CA ASN A 125 0.60 -19.23 -30.74
C ASN A 125 -0.89 -19.64 -30.85
N ALA A 126 -1.58 -19.24 -31.92
CA ALA A 126 -2.98 -19.60 -32.16
C ALA A 126 -3.09 -21.13 -32.33
N GLY A 127 -3.72 -21.79 -31.35
CA GLY A 127 -3.86 -23.26 -31.30
C GLY A 127 -3.08 -23.93 -30.17
N GLU A 128 -2.25 -23.20 -29.43
CA GLU A 128 -1.60 -23.68 -28.21
C GLU A 128 -2.39 -23.32 -26.96
N ASN A 129 -2.17 -24.06 -25.87
CA ASN A 129 -2.72 -23.71 -24.56
C ASN A 129 -2.03 -22.44 -24.04
N GLN A 130 -2.77 -21.33 -24.03
CA GLN A 130 -2.28 -20.05 -23.52
C GLN A 130 -2.87 -19.74 -22.15
N MET A 131 -2.03 -19.30 -21.22
CA MET A 131 -2.46 -18.72 -19.95
C MET A 131 -2.27 -17.21 -20.00
N LEU A 132 -3.36 -16.46 -19.81
CA LEU A 132 -3.33 -15.00 -19.75
C LEU A 132 -3.41 -14.55 -18.30
N VAL A 133 -2.43 -13.76 -17.87
CA VAL A 133 -2.40 -13.17 -16.53
C VAL A 133 -2.70 -11.68 -16.64
N MET A 134 -3.81 -11.25 -16.06
CA MET A 134 -4.16 -9.84 -15.92
C MET A 134 -3.87 -9.39 -14.48
N LEU A 135 -3.21 -8.24 -14.33
CA LEU A 135 -2.91 -7.69 -13.00
C LEU A 135 -3.83 -6.50 -12.71
N LYS A 136 -4.62 -6.63 -11.63
CA LYS A 136 -5.38 -5.53 -11.05
C LYS A 136 -4.56 -4.94 -9.89
N ASN A 137 -4.23 -3.67 -10.00
CA ASN A 137 -3.61 -2.92 -8.91
C ASN A 137 -4.65 -2.04 -8.24
N ARG A 138 -4.56 -1.91 -6.91
CA ARG A 138 -5.46 -1.09 -6.09
C ARG A 138 -4.64 -0.16 -5.20
N VAL A 139 -4.91 1.13 -5.32
CA VAL A 139 -4.10 2.22 -4.75
C VAL A 139 -4.99 3.15 -3.95
N LYS A 140 -4.51 3.62 -2.79
CA LYS A 140 -5.26 4.57 -1.95
C LYS A 140 -5.30 5.97 -2.57
N ILE A 141 -6.48 6.59 -2.58
CA ILE A 141 -6.71 8.00 -2.86
C ILE A 141 -7.09 8.67 -1.54
N PHE A 142 -6.28 9.60 -1.05
CA PHE A 142 -6.59 10.42 0.11
C PHE A 142 -7.15 11.75 -0.37
N TYR A 143 -8.46 11.96 -0.20
CA TYR A 143 -9.08 13.27 -0.38
C TYR A 143 -8.75 14.11 0.85
N ARG A 144 -8.01 15.20 0.65
CA ARG A 144 -7.47 16.03 1.72
C ARG A 144 -8.07 17.44 1.69
N PRO A 145 -8.93 17.79 2.66
CA PRO A 145 -9.41 19.15 2.84
C PRO A 145 -8.27 20.16 3.01
N VAL A 146 -8.33 21.28 2.30
CA VAL A 146 -7.36 22.39 2.42
C VAL A 146 -7.48 23.19 3.72
N GLU A 147 -8.59 23.00 4.44
CA GLU A 147 -8.81 23.52 5.79
C GLU A 147 -7.88 22.86 6.82
N ILE A 148 -7.37 21.65 6.55
CA ILE A 148 -6.38 20.99 7.42
C ILE A 148 -5.05 21.74 7.31
N LYS A 149 -4.63 22.36 8.42
CA LYS A 149 -3.34 23.08 8.52
C LYS A 149 -2.21 22.27 9.15
N SER A 150 -2.51 21.08 9.67
CA SER A 150 -1.52 20.17 10.25
C SER A 150 -0.52 19.69 9.19
N ASN A 151 0.71 19.36 9.61
CA ASN A 151 1.73 18.83 8.72
C ASN A 151 1.57 17.30 8.56
N PRO A 152 1.40 16.75 7.35
CA PRO A 152 1.31 15.29 7.17
C PRO A 152 2.59 14.55 7.61
N GLU A 153 3.75 15.21 7.66
CA GLU A 153 4.99 14.59 8.15
C GLU A 153 5.03 14.45 9.69
N SER A 154 4.09 15.08 10.42
CA SER A 154 4.00 14.97 11.88
C SER A 154 3.03 13.90 12.37
N ILE A 155 2.34 13.17 11.49
CA ILE A 155 1.32 12.16 11.84
C ILE A 155 1.82 11.22 12.94
N GLY A 156 3.04 10.68 12.81
CA GLY A 156 3.57 9.72 13.78
C GLY A 156 3.73 10.29 15.20
N ARG A 157 3.85 11.60 15.39
CA ARG A 157 3.89 12.23 16.72
C ARG A 157 2.50 12.37 17.36
N GLU A 158 1.46 12.29 16.55
CA GLU A 158 0.05 12.37 16.96
C GLU A 158 -0.58 10.99 17.14
N ILE A 159 0.20 9.92 16.93
CA ILE A 159 -0.16 8.55 17.27
C ILE A 159 0.29 8.25 18.71
N SER A 160 -0.64 7.75 19.52
CA SER A 160 -0.34 7.26 20.86
C SER A 160 -0.82 5.84 21.05
N PHE A 161 -0.10 5.09 21.87
CA PHE A 161 -0.41 3.70 22.16
C PHE A 161 -0.72 3.54 23.65
N ASN A 162 -1.74 2.72 23.93
CA ASN A 162 -1.98 2.19 25.26
C ASN A 162 -2.07 0.66 25.19
N VAL A 163 -1.55 -0.03 26.19
CA VAL A 163 -1.45 -1.48 26.21
C VAL A 163 -2.07 -2.02 27.48
N LYS A 164 -2.94 -3.00 27.33
CA LYS A 164 -3.57 -3.72 28.43
C LYS A 164 -3.30 -5.21 28.28
N GLN A 165 -2.80 -5.83 29.35
CA GLN A 165 -2.71 -7.28 29.40
C GLN A 165 -4.12 -7.89 29.49
N ILE A 166 -4.40 -8.90 28.67
CA ILE A 166 -5.65 -9.65 28.67
C ILE A 166 -5.37 -11.15 28.86
N ASN A 167 -6.39 -11.92 29.23
CA ASN A 167 -6.24 -13.38 29.27
C ASN A 167 -5.87 -13.89 27.88
N GLY A 168 -4.69 -14.50 27.77
CA GLY A 168 -4.23 -15.05 26.49
C GLY A 168 -3.40 -14.10 25.62
N GLY A 169 -3.12 -12.87 26.05
CA GLY A 169 -2.28 -11.96 25.26
C GLY A 169 -2.36 -10.50 25.69
N VAL A 170 -2.33 -9.59 24.71
CA VAL A 170 -2.42 -8.15 24.92
C VAL A 170 -3.46 -7.51 24.03
N GLU A 171 -4.03 -6.43 24.54
CA GLU A 171 -4.89 -5.51 23.83
C GLU A 171 -4.14 -4.19 23.66
N VAL A 172 -4.01 -3.71 22.44
CA VAL A 172 -3.31 -2.47 22.09
C VAL A 172 -4.33 -1.50 21.53
N ASP A 173 -4.51 -0.36 22.20
CA ASP A 173 -5.29 0.76 21.72
C ASP A 173 -4.36 1.74 21.00
N ILE A 174 -4.64 1.95 19.72
CA ILE A 174 -3.88 2.82 18.82
C ILE A 174 -4.75 4.05 18.54
N ASN A 175 -4.40 5.18 19.14
CA ASN A 175 -5.11 6.43 18.97
C ASN A 175 -4.41 7.28 17.92
N ASN A 176 -5.13 7.60 16.84
CA ASN A 176 -4.72 8.57 15.84
C ASN A 176 -5.45 9.89 16.05
N LYS A 177 -4.79 10.87 16.68
CA LYS A 177 -5.37 12.21 16.89
C LYS A 177 -5.30 13.09 15.64
N SER A 178 -4.47 12.71 14.67
CA SER A 178 -4.24 13.51 13.48
C SER A 178 -5.47 13.52 12.56
N PRO A 179 -5.62 14.56 11.72
CA PRO A 179 -6.66 14.62 10.69
C PRO A 179 -6.33 13.76 9.46
N PHE A 180 -5.27 12.94 9.50
CA PHE A 180 -4.80 12.13 8.37
C PHE A 180 -4.93 10.62 8.66
N TYR A 181 -5.01 9.81 7.61
CA TYR A 181 -4.93 8.35 7.76
C TYR A 181 -3.49 7.92 8.05
N ALA A 182 -3.27 7.19 9.14
CA ALA A 182 -1.96 6.62 9.45
C ALA A 182 -1.84 5.23 8.82
N SER A 183 -1.09 5.10 7.72
CA SER A 183 -0.80 3.81 7.08
C SER A 183 0.47 3.20 7.66
N PHE A 184 0.35 2.07 8.35
CA PHE A 184 1.45 1.38 9.01
C PHE A 184 2.07 0.33 8.08
N VAL A 185 3.40 0.25 8.08
CA VAL A 185 4.15 -0.85 7.46
C VAL A 185 4.40 -1.94 8.49
N ASP A 186 4.73 -1.52 9.71
CA ASP A 186 5.06 -2.42 10.81
C ASP A 186 4.85 -1.70 12.14
N VAL A 187 4.34 -2.43 13.13
CA VAL A 187 4.15 -1.97 14.50
C VAL A 187 4.61 -3.06 15.44
N LYS A 188 5.55 -2.74 16.31
CA LYS A 188 6.22 -3.66 17.22
C LYS A 188 6.17 -3.12 18.64
N LEU A 189 5.51 -3.87 19.51
CA LEU A 189 5.51 -3.64 20.95
C LEU A 189 6.71 -4.36 21.57
N ILE A 190 7.49 -3.63 22.36
CA ILE A 190 8.71 -4.11 23.02
C ILE A 190 8.50 -4.00 24.53
N SER A 191 8.72 -5.10 25.23
CA SER A 191 8.62 -5.22 26.68
C SER A 191 9.81 -6.04 27.20
N GLY A 192 10.76 -5.38 27.88
CA GLY A 192 12.05 -6.00 28.20
C GLY A 192 12.76 -6.53 26.95
N ASN A 193 13.02 -7.85 26.92
CA ASN A 193 13.63 -8.54 25.77
C ASN A 193 12.60 -9.16 24.81
N GLN A 194 11.31 -8.94 25.04
CA GLN A 194 10.23 -9.48 24.21
C GLN A 194 9.82 -8.47 23.14
N GLU A 195 9.55 -8.96 21.94
CA GLU A 195 9.00 -8.19 20.84
C GLU A 195 7.72 -8.87 20.34
N LEU A 196 6.67 -8.07 20.15
CA LEU A 196 5.38 -8.53 19.65
C LEU A 196 4.94 -7.66 18.47
N LYS A 197 4.73 -8.28 17.32
CA LYS A 197 4.15 -7.61 16.15
C LYS A 197 2.66 -7.37 16.38
N ILE A 198 2.22 -6.14 16.15
CA ILE A 198 0.81 -5.74 16.20
C ILE A 198 0.27 -5.70 14.76
N PRO A 199 -0.71 -6.55 14.40
CA PRO A 199 -1.24 -6.62 13.05
C PRO A 199 -2.21 -5.46 12.80
N VAL A 200 -1.65 -4.34 12.31
CA VAL A 200 -2.42 -3.15 11.94
C VAL A 200 -1.87 -2.57 10.64
N ASP A 201 -2.77 -2.37 9.67
CA ASP A 201 -2.39 -1.81 8.37
C ASP A 201 -2.61 -0.30 8.31
N MET A 202 -3.68 0.18 8.94
CA MET A 202 -4.08 1.58 8.90
C MET A 202 -5.02 1.94 10.06
N VAL A 203 -4.95 3.20 10.48
CA VAL A 203 -5.87 3.82 11.45
C VAL A 203 -6.43 5.11 10.83
N GLU A 204 -7.74 5.29 10.94
CA GLU A 204 -8.50 6.42 10.44
C GLU A 204 -8.16 7.73 11.17
N PRO A 205 -8.41 8.91 10.55
CA PRO A 205 -8.26 10.20 11.22
C PRO A 205 -9.16 10.35 12.45
N LYS A 206 -8.60 10.92 13.53
CA LYS A 206 -9.33 11.20 14.78
C LYS A 206 -10.09 9.98 15.29
N TRP A 207 -9.45 8.82 15.26
CA TRP A 207 -10.04 7.52 15.58
C TRP A 207 -9.13 6.69 16.48
N ASN A 208 -9.75 5.78 17.25
CA ASN A 208 -9.08 4.83 18.11
C ASN A 208 -9.30 3.41 17.57
N LYS A 209 -8.21 2.68 17.35
CA LYS A 209 -8.25 1.30 16.86
C LYS A 209 -7.73 0.35 17.91
N LEU A 210 -8.61 -0.55 18.34
CA LEU A 210 -8.28 -1.61 19.28
C LEU A 210 -7.83 -2.87 18.54
N VAL A 211 -6.65 -3.39 18.89
CA VAL A 211 -6.09 -4.61 18.31
C VAL A 211 -5.78 -5.60 19.42
N LYS A 212 -6.34 -6.81 19.31
CA LYS A 212 -6.06 -7.92 20.24
C LYS A 212 -5.05 -8.87 19.61
N VAL A 213 -3.97 -9.13 20.33
CA VAL A 213 -2.91 -10.05 19.90
C VAL A 213 -2.81 -11.18 20.92
N HIS A 214 -3.11 -12.39 20.47
CA HIS A 214 -2.99 -13.58 21.30
C HIS A 214 -1.52 -13.99 21.38
N ASN A 215 -0.94 -13.86 22.56
CA ASN A 215 0.40 -14.33 22.87
C ASN A 215 0.55 -14.48 24.39
N GLN A 216 0.35 -15.70 24.90
CA GLN A 216 0.40 -16.01 26.33
C GLN A 216 1.78 -15.80 26.97
N GLN A 217 2.84 -15.82 26.17
CA GLN A 217 4.21 -15.65 26.65
C GLN A 217 4.60 -14.18 26.79
N PHE A 218 3.86 -13.28 26.14
CA PHE A 218 4.12 -11.85 26.21
C PHE A 218 3.64 -11.29 27.54
N VAL A 219 4.55 -10.66 28.28
CA VAL A 219 4.30 -10.04 29.57
C VAL A 219 4.61 -8.54 29.47
N SER A 220 3.66 -7.71 29.88
CA SER A 220 3.82 -6.25 29.89
C SER A 220 4.67 -5.79 31.08
N ILE A 221 5.92 -5.39 30.81
CA ILE A 221 6.90 -4.89 31.78
C ILE A 221 7.22 -3.44 31.42
N HIS A 222 6.91 -2.52 32.33
CA HIS A 222 7.13 -1.09 32.10
C HIS A 222 8.58 -0.68 32.41
N PRO A 223 9.15 0.32 31.70
CA PRO A 223 8.54 1.01 30.55
C PRO A 223 8.52 0.12 29.30
N MET A 224 7.42 0.16 28.55
CA MET A 224 7.32 -0.50 27.25
C MET A 224 7.59 0.50 26.13
N LYS A 225 7.98 -0.01 24.95
CA LYS A 225 8.20 0.82 23.77
C LYS A 225 7.41 0.28 22.59
N VAL A 226 6.87 1.17 21.78
CA VAL A 226 6.28 0.84 20.49
C VAL A 226 7.15 1.44 19.40
N LYS A 227 7.76 0.58 18.58
CA LYS A 227 8.42 0.99 17.34
C LYS A 227 7.47 0.80 16.19
N PHE A 228 7.27 1.82 15.39
CA PHE A 228 6.38 1.73 14.25
C PHE A 228 6.90 2.50 13.05
N THR A 229 6.50 2.04 11.87
CA THR A 229 6.85 2.67 10.60
C THR A 229 5.57 3.04 9.87
N ILE A 230 5.47 4.30 9.43
CA ILE A 230 4.37 4.77 8.60
C ILE A 230 4.83 5.10 7.18
N VAL A 231 3.91 5.03 6.24
CA VAL A 231 4.11 5.48 4.86
C VAL A 231 3.65 6.93 4.73
N ASN A 232 4.55 7.83 4.31
CA ASN A 232 4.23 9.24 4.07
C ASN A 232 3.56 9.46 2.70
N ASP A 233 3.29 10.73 2.35
CA ASP A 233 2.58 11.08 1.11
C ASP A 233 3.33 10.68 -0.17
N PHE A 234 4.66 10.63 -0.10
CA PHE A 234 5.53 10.27 -1.22
C PHE A 234 5.79 8.76 -1.32
N GLY A 235 5.17 7.95 -0.46
CA GLY A 235 5.41 6.50 -0.40
C GLY A 235 6.68 6.11 0.36
N GLY A 236 7.36 7.07 1.01
CA GLY A 236 8.54 6.84 1.84
C GLY A 236 8.18 6.31 3.22
N PHE A 237 9.12 5.60 3.84
CA PHE A 237 8.96 5.00 5.17
C PHE A 237 9.56 5.90 6.25
N ILE A 238 8.76 6.26 7.25
CA ILE A 238 9.20 7.07 8.39
C ILE A 238 9.02 6.26 9.67
N LYS A 239 10.10 6.17 10.46
CA LYS A 239 10.16 5.39 11.68
C LYS A 239 9.94 6.28 12.90
N TYR A 240 9.17 5.78 13.86
CA TYR A 240 8.87 6.44 15.12
C TYR A 240 9.04 5.45 16.28
N GLU A 241 9.24 6.01 17.47
CA GLU A 241 9.25 5.28 18.74
C GLU A 241 8.32 6.02 19.71
N TYR A 242 7.46 5.27 20.40
CA TYR A 242 6.57 5.77 21.43
C TYR A 242 6.84 5.01 22.73
N GLU A 243 7.03 5.71 23.83
CA GLU A 243 7.27 5.12 25.14
C GLU A 243 5.98 5.06 25.96
N ILE A 244 5.65 3.87 26.47
CA ILE A 244 4.54 3.64 27.39
C ILE A 244 5.14 3.55 28.78
N LYS A 245 4.80 4.54 29.61
CA LYS A 245 5.26 4.66 30.99
C LYS A 245 4.46 3.77 31.92
#